data_AF-A0A523SC75-F1
#
_entry.id   AF-A0A523SC75-F1
#
_cell.length_a   1.000
_cell.length_b   1.000
_cell.length_c   1.000
_cell.angle_alpha   90.00
_cell.angle_beta   90.00
_cell.angle_gamma   90.00
#
_symmetry.space_group_name_H-M   'P 1'
#
loop_
_entity.id
_entity.type
_entity.pdbx_description
1 polymer ?
#
loop_
_entity_poly.entity_id
_entity_poly.type
_entity_poly.pdbx_seq_one_letter_code
_entity_poly.pdbx_strand_id
1 'polypeptide(L)'
;MDPFITTYQMLQQPVFDGPFTSWLDFISFVLNVMFALSIRGYLIFVIIGLIIYMTGLSDGLSKTLVIIGIGLYLVSPFILSILVETAGVAPITLESAAYAWLSLIGISDSELIAILVFLGDALMALCILIGAILYFTPTSNDLKARGQSLIVRALILAPVLVFFHLSPWL
;
A
#
# COMPACT_ATOMS: atom_id res chain seq x y z
N MET A 1 50.34 -33.42 7.72
CA MET A 1 49.45 -32.24 7.74
C MET A 1 48.04 -32.78 7.84
N ASP A 2 47.43 -32.69 9.02
CA ASP A 2 46.17 -33.36 9.30
C ASP A 2 45.02 -32.65 8.58
N PRO A 3 44.25 -33.36 7.74
CA PRO A 3 43.17 -32.77 6.92
C PRO A 3 42.03 -32.19 7.77
N PHE A 4 41.95 -32.58 9.04
CA PHE A 4 40.99 -32.05 10.01
C PHE A 4 41.31 -30.59 10.40
N ILE A 5 42.58 -30.21 10.50
CA ILE A 5 42.97 -28.85 10.91
C ILE A 5 42.63 -27.84 9.80
N THR A 6 42.79 -28.23 8.54
CA THR A 6 42.43 -27.41 7.37
C THR A 6 40.93 -27.15 7.26
N THR A 7 40.08 -28.10 7.65
CA THR A 7 38.62 -27.90 7.64
C THR A 7 38.14 -26.94 8.73
N TYR A 8 38.78 -26.91 9.91
CA TYR A 8 38.42 -25.94 10.96
C TYR A 8 38.87 -24.52 10.64
N GLN A 9 39.97 -24.34 9.90
CA GLN A 9 40.44 -23.02 9.46
C GLN A 9 39.56 -22.39 8.37
N MET A 10 38.90 -23.20 7.52
CA MET A 10 37.92 -22.68 6.57
C MET A 10 36.57 -22.31 7.21
N LEU A 11 36.25 -22.87 8.38
CA LEU A 11 35.07 -22.49 9.17
C LEU A 11 35.27 -21.23 10.02
N GLN A 12 36.52 -20.76 10.15
CA GLN A 12 36.90 -19.53 10.85
C GLN A 12 37.33 -18.44 9.88
N GLN A 13 36.71 -18.35 8.70
CA GLN A 13 36.75 -17.07 7.99
C GLN A 13 36.08 -16.04 8.91
N PRO A 14 36.78 -14.96 9.31
CA PRO A 14 36.08 -13.84 9.91
C PRO A 14 35.02 -13.42 8.90
N VAL A 15 33.76 -13.46 9.32
CA VAL A 15 32.69 -12.76 8.59
C VAL A 15 33.20 -11.33 8.51
N PHE A 16 33.62 -10.93 7.31
CA PHE A 16 34.03 -9.56 7.06
C PHE A 16 32.75 -8.73 7.18
N ASP A 17 32.46 -8.25 8.38
CA ASP A 17 31.56 -7.11 8.63
C ASP A 17 32.23 -5.84 8.09
N GLY A 18 32.48 -5.84 6.78
CA GLY A 18 32.97 -4.68 6.06
C GLY A 18 31.81 -3.74 5.71
N PRO A 19 32.09 -2.50 5.29
CA PRO A 19 31.06 -1.57 4.83
C PRO A 19 30.27 -2.08 3.60
N PHE A 20 30.72 -3.15 2.95
CA PHE A 20 30.02 -3.78 1.82
C PHE A 20 28.88 -4.72 2.25
N THR A 21 28.98 -5.42 3.39
CA THR A 21 27.86 -6.24 3.89
C THR A 21 26.72 -5.36 4.36
N SER A 22 27.02 -4.28 5.08
CA SER A 22 26.00 -3.29 5.48
C SER A 22 25.34 -2.58 4.30
N TRP A 23 26.06 -2.34 3.20
CA TRP A 23 25.48 -1.75 1.98
C TRP A 23 24.55 -2.72 1.25
N LEU A 24 24.93 -4.00 1.14
CA LEU A 24 24.07 -5.04 0.55
C LEU A 24 22.82 -5.29 1.39
N ASP A 25 22.95 -5.31 2.72
CA ASP A 25 21.83 -5.43 3.64
C ASP A 25 20.87 -4.24 3.53
N PHE A 26 21.41 -3.02 3.37
CA PHE A 26 20.61 -1.82 3.14
C PHE A 26 19.86 -1.87 1.80
N ILE A 27 20.54 -2.26 0.71
CA ILE A 27 19.88 -2.45 -0.60
C ILE A 27 18.79 -3.51 -0.51
N SER A 28 19.08 -4.63 0.14
CA SER A 28 18.11 -5.70 0.39
C SER A 28 16.88 -5.18 1.13
N PHE A 29 17.08 -4.42 2.21
CA PHE A 29 16.00 -3.80 2.96
C PHE A 29 15.14 -2.87 2.09
N VAL A 30 15.78 -1.97 1.32
CA VAL A 30 15.07 -1.05 0.43
C VAL A 30 14.26 -1.80 -0.62
N LEU A 31 14.85 -2.82 -1.26
CA LEU A 31 14.14 -3.62 -2.26
C LEU A 31 12.97 -4.39 -1.65
N ASN A 32 13.12 -4.94 -0.44
CA ASN A 32 12.03 -5.58 0.30
C ASN A 32 10.90 -4.60 0.64
N VAL A 33 11.24 -3.38 1.07
CA VAL A 33 10.25 -2.31 1.31
C VAL A 33 9.52 -1.94 0.03
N MET A 34 10.23 -1.75 -1.09
CA MET A 34 9.61 -1.43 -2.38
C MET A 34 8.69 -2.55 -2.85
N PHE A 35 9.08 -3.81 -2.63
CA PHE A 35 8.27 -4.98 -2.96
C PHE A 35 7.02 -5.06 -2.09
N ALA A 36 7.15 -4.79 -0.79
CA ALA A 36 6.01 -4.68 0.12
C ALA A 36 5.04 -3.57 -0.30
N LEU A 37 5.56 -2.41 -0.68
CA LEU A 37 4.75 -1.29 -1.19
C LEU A 37 4.05 -1.66 -2.51
N SER A 38 4.72 -2.41 -3.38
CA SER A 38 4.18 -2.83 -4.67
C SER A 38 3.05 -3.85 -4.54
N ILE A 39 3.20 -4.84 -3.65
CA ILE A 39 2.22 -5.93 -3.48
C ILE A 39 1.12 -5.60 -2.45
N ARG A 40 1.40 -4.76 -1.45
CA ARG A 40 0.44 -4.46 -0.38
C ARG A 40 0.08 -2.98 -0.34
N GLY A 41 1.09 -2.12 -0.51
CA GLY A 41 0.91 -0.67 -0.50
C GLY A 41 0.07 -0.11 -1.65
N TYR A 42 -0.08 -0.81 -2.77
CA TYR A 42 -0.89 -0.34 -3.89
C TYR A 42 -2.36 -0.09 -3.51
N LEU A 43 -2.91 -0.91 -2.61
CA LEU A 43 -4.29 -0.77 -2.11
C LEU A 43 -4.49 0.56 -1.37
N ILE A 44 -3.45 1.05 -0.69
CA ILE A 44 -3.46 2.33 0.01
C ILE A 44 -3.70 3.46 -0.99
N PHE A 45 -2.94 3.49 -2.08
CA PHE A 45 -3.10 4.50 -3.13
C PHE A 45 -4.49 4.46 -3.76
N VAL A 46 -5.01 3.26 -4.02
CA VAL A 46 -6.36 3.09 -4.59
C VAL A 46 -7.43 3.57 -3.62
N ILE A 47 -7.42 3.12 -2.36
CA ILE A 47 -8.41 3.50 -1.35
C ILE A 47 -8.38 5.00 -1.08
N ILE A 48 -7.19 5.58 -0.87
CA ILE A 48 -7.05 7.03 -0.65
C ILE A 48 -7.53 7.80 -1.88
N GLY A 49 -7.19 7.34 -3.09
CA GLY A 49 -7.68 7.94 -4.33
C GLY A 49 -9.21 7.99 -4.39
N LEU A 50 -9.88 6.88 -4.04
CA LEU A 50 -11.34 6.82 -4.02
C LEU A 50 -11.96 7.66 -2.89
N ILE A 51 -11.33 7.72 -1.72
CA ILE A 51 -11.76 8.62 -0.62
C ILE A 51 -11.69 10.08 -1.08
N ILE A 52 -10.61 10.49 -1.75
CA ILE A 52 -10.48 11.85 -2.29
C ILE A 52 -11.52 12.11 -3.36
N TYR A 53 -11.79 11.13 -4.24
CA TYR A 53 -12.82 11.27 -5.27
C TYR A 53 -14.21 11.56 -4.68
N MET A 54 -14.61 10.85 -3.60
CA MET A 54 -15.94 11.05 -3.02
C MET A 54 -16.13 12.43 -2.39
N THR A 55 -15.06 13.01 -1.80
CA THR A 55 -15.13 14.35 -1.19
C THR A 55 -15.24 15.47 -2.21
N GLY A 56 -14.99 15.21 -3.50
CA GLY A 56 -14.99 16.22 -4.55
C GLY A 56 -13.84 17.23 -4.47
N LEU A 57 -12.81 16.96 -3.65
CA LEU A 57 -11.65 17.84 -3.49
C LEU A 57 -10.82 17.95 -4.78
N SER A 58 -10.54 16.83 -5.46
CA SER A 58 -9.79 16.81 -6.71
C SER A 58 -10.01 15.52 -7.50
N ASP A 59 -10.73 15.63 -8.63
CA ASP A 59 -10.98 14.52 -9.55
C ASP A 59 -9.71 14.10 -10.33
N GLY A 60 -8.76 15.02 -10.51
CA GLY A 60 -7.50 14.73 -11.20
C GLY A 60 -6.52 13.96 -10.31
N LEU A 61 -6.41 14.38 -9.04
CA LEU A 61 -5.54 13.73 -8.08
C LEU A 61 -6.05 12.32 -7.74
N SER A 62 -7.35 12.15 -7.53
CA SER A 62 -7.93 10.82 -7.25
C SER A 62 -7.65 9.81 -8.35
N LYS A 63 -7.90 10.18 -9.62
CA LYS A 63 -7.62 9.31 -10.78
C LYS A 63 -6.14 8.99 -10.88
N THR A 64 -5.27 9.98 -10.70
CA THR A 64 -3.83 9.79 -10.74
C THR A 64 -3.38 8.80 -9.66
N LEU A 65 -3.87 8.92 -8.42
CA LEU A 65 -3.56 7.99 -7.34
C LEU A 65 -4.01 6.56 -7.65
N VAL A 66 -5.22 6.40 -8.18
CA VAL A 66 -5.74 5.07 -8.56
C VAL A 66 -4.90 4.45 -9.68
N ILE A 67 -4.54 5.25 -10.70
CA ILE A 67 -3.68 4.79 -11.82
C ILE A 67 -2.30 4.40 -11.31
N ILE A 68 -1.69 5.20 -10.43
CA ILE A 68 -0.40 4.89 -9.82
C ILE A 68 -0.50 3.60 -8.99
N GLY A 69 -1.55 3.42 -8.21
CA GLY A 69 -1.79 2.19 -7.44
C GLY A 69 -1.86 0.96 -8.37
N ILE A 70 -2.65 1.02 -9.43
CA ILE A 70 -2.75 -0.08 -10.41
C ILE A 70 -1.40 -0.33 -11.09
N GLY A 71 -0.68 0.73 -11.46
CA GLY A 71 0.66 0.63 -12.07
C GLY A 71 1.69 0.00 -11.12
N LEU A 72 1.66 0.37 -9.83
CA LEU A 72 2.50 -0.22 -8.79
C LEU A 72 2.20 -1.70 -8.59
N TYR A 73 0.95 -2.13 -8.73
CA TYR A 73 0.62 -3.55 -8.62
C TYR A 73 1.11 -4.36 -9.83
N LEU A 74 0.94 -3.83 -11.05
CA LEU A 74 1.22 -4.57 -12.28
C LEU A 74 2.68 -4.52 -12.71
N VAL A 75 3.31 -3.35 -12.64
CA VAL A 75 4.62 -3.09 -13.27
C VAL A 75 5.77 -3.28 -12.27
N SER A 76 5.57 -2.84 -11.03
CA SER A 76 6.65 -2.79 -10.05
C SER A 76 7.17 -4.17 -9.61
N PRO A 77 6.37 -5.26 -9.48
CA PRO A 77 6.93 -6.57 -9.14
C PRO A 77 7.96 -7.07 -10.17
N PHE A 78 7.69 -6.82 -11.46
CA PHE A 78 8.59 -7.16 -12.56
C PHE A 78 9.87 -6.33 -12.56
N ILE A 79 9.77 -5.02 -12.32
CA ILE A 79 10.95 -4.16 -12.22
C ILE A 79 11.81 -4.58 -11.03
N LEU A 80 11.18 -4.88 -9.88
CA LEU A 80 11.88 -5.27 -8.67
C LEU A 80 12.56 -6.64 -8.81
N SER A 81 11.96 -7.60 -9.52
CA SER A 81 12.61 -8.90 -9.75
C SER A 81 13.91 -8.74 -10.55
N ILE A 82 13.93 -7.86 -11.56
CA ILE A 82 15.14 -7.54 -12.33
C ILE A 82 16.18 -6.87 -11.43
N LEU A 83 15.76 -5.91 -10.61
CA LEU A 83 16.67 -5.20 -9.69
C LEU A 83 17.30 -6.14 -8.66
N VAL A 84 16.56 -7.09 -8.10
CA VAL A 84 17.09 -8.09 -7.16
C VAL A 84 18.15 -8.96 -7.83
N GLU A 85 17.86 -9.46 -9.04
CA GLU A 85 18.80 -10.29 -9.79
C GLU A 85 20.08 -9.52 -10.15
N THR A 86 19.95 -8.28 -10.62
CA THR A 86 21.11 -7.42 -10.95
C THR A 86 21.93 -6.99 -9.74
N ALA A 87 21.29 -6.82 -8.58
CA ALA A 87 21.97 -6.45 -7.34
C ALA A 87 22.68 -7.64 -6.67
N GLY A 88 22.45 -8.87 -7.13
CA GLY A 88 23.03 -10.08 -6.54
C GLY A 88 22.55 -10.36 -5.11
N VAL A 89 21.36 -9.84 -4.75
CA VAL A 89 20.77 -9.98 -3.42
C VAL A 89 19.91 -11.25 -3.38
N ALA A 90 19.73 -11.82 -2.19
CA ALA A 90 18.83 -12.95 -1.98
C ALA A 90 17.41 -12.66 -2.53
N PRO A 91 16.71 -13.68 -3.07
CA PRO A 91 15.38 -13.50 -3.61
C PRO A 91 14.40 -12.97 -2.55
N ILE A 92 13.61 -11.97 -2.93
CA ILE A 92 12.59 -11.38 -2.05
C ILE A 92 11.44 -12.38 -1.88
N THR A 93 11.11 -12.69 -0.62
CA THR A 93 9.94 -13.48 -0.26
C THR A 93 8.83 -12.59 0.28
N LEU A 94 7.59 -13.10 0.30
CA LEU A 94 6.47 -12.39 0.91
C LEU A 94 6.67 -12.13 2.41
N GLU A 95 7.41 -13.02 3.09
CA GLU A 95 7.73 -12.91 4.51
C GLU A 95 8.78 -11.83 4.77
N SER A 96 9.87 -11.79 3.98
CA SER A 96 10.91 -10.77 4.13
C SER A 96 10.39 -9.37 3.84
N ALA A 97 9.49 -9.24 2.85
CA ALA A 97 8.80 -8.01 2.53
C ALA A 97 7.84 -7.57 3.65
N ALA A 98 7.09 -8.50 4.25
CA ALA A 98 6.21 -8.20 5.40
C ALA A 98 7.00 -7.72 6.62
N TYR A 99 8.16 -8.34 6.88
CA TYR A 99 9.02 -7.93 7.98
C TYR A 99 9.61 -6.53 7.75
N ALA A 100 10.07 -6.25 6.53
CA ALA A 100 10.58 -4.93 6.17
C ALA A 100 9.49 -3.84 6.27
N TRP A 101 8.26 -4.15 5.87
CA TRP A 101 7.10 -3.28 6.06
C TRP A 101 6.83 -2.97 7.53
N LEU A 102 6.75 -4.00 8.37
CA LEU A 102 6.49 -3.86 9.78
C LEU A 102 7.62 -3.10 10.48
N SER A 103 8.86 -3.32 10.08
CA SER A 103 10.01 -2.57 10.57
C SER A 103 9.98 -1.09 10.17
N LEU A 104 9.38 -0.74 9.02
CA LEU A 104 9.33 0.63 8.53
C LEU A 104 8.15 1.42 9.12
N ILE A 105 6.95 0.83 9.10
CA ILE A 105 5.70 1.52 9.44
C ILE A 105 5.28 1.23 10.89
N GLY A 106 5.70 0.11 11.46
CA GLY A 106 5.37 -0.28 12.83
C GLY A 106 3.97 -0.86 13.02
N ILE A 107 3.19 -1.01 11.94
CA ILE A 107 1.87 -1.66 11.94
C ILE A 107 1.81 -2.68 10.80
N SER A 108 0.97 -3.70 10.99
CA SER A 108 0.72 -4.67 9.91
C SER A 108 -0.03 -4.01 8.76
N ASP A 109 0.13 -4.58 7.57
CA ASP A 109 -0.59 -4.16 6.36
C ASP A 109 -2.10 -4.34 6.50
N SER A 110 -2.56 -5.41 7.15
CA SER A 110 -3.97 -5.66 7.41
C SER A 110 -4.59 -4.62 8.35
N GLU A 111 -3.88 -4.24 9.43
CA GLU A 111 -4.32 -3.16 10.33
C GLU A 111 -4.39 -1.82 9.61
N LEU A 112 -3.39 -1.50 8.79
CA LEU A 112 -3.38 -0.25 8.03
C LEU A 112 -4.56 -0.19 7.06
N ILE A 113 -4.85 -1.27 6.34
CA ILE A 113 -6.01 -1.36 5.44
C ILE A 113 -7.31 -1.24 6.24
N ALA A 114 -7.43 -1.92 7.39
CA ALA A 114 -8.62 -1.84 8.24
C ALA A 114 -8.87 -0.39 8.72
N ILE A 115 -7.83 0.34 9.13
CA ILE A 115 -7.94 1.76 9.51
C ILE A 115 -8.40 2.61 8.34
N LEU A 116 -7.86 2.39 7.13
CA LEU A 116 -8.26 3.12 5.93
C LEU A 116 -9.71 2.85 5.54
N VAL A 117 -10.15 1.60 5.63
CA VAL A 117 -11.53 1.19 5.35
C VAL A 117 -12.49 1.85 6.34
N PHE A 118 -12.16 1.80 7.64
CA PHE A 118 -12.94 2.47 8.69
C PHE A 118 -13.04 3.98 8.46
N LEU A 119 -11.93 4.63 8.09
CA LEU A 119 -11.92 6.05 7.73
C LEU A 119 -12.80 6.31 6.49
N GLY A 120 -12.72 5.42 5.50
CA GLY A 120 -13.57 5.43 4.31
C GLY A 120 -15.06 5.39 4.65
N ASP A 121 -15.47 4.49 5.55
CA ASP A 121 -16.87 4.38 6.00
C ASP A 121 -17.35 5.65 6.69
N ALA A 122 -16.54 6.16 7.64
CA ALA A 122 -16.87 7.36 8.40
C ALA A 122 -17.08 8.57 7.46
N LEU A 123 -16.15 8.76 6.51
CA LEU A 123 -16.22 9.85 5.54
C LEU A 123 -17.34 9.64 4.52
N MET A 124 -17.61 8.40 4.10
CA MET A 124 -18.73 8.07 3.21
C MET A 124 -20.07 8.41 3.88
N ALA A 125 -20.27 7.99 5.13
CA ALA A 125 -21.47 8.30 5.90
C ALA A 125 -21.66 9.82 6.06
N LEU A 126 -20.57 10.54 6.34
CA LEU A 126 -20.57 12.00 6.44
C LEU A 126 -20.93 12.67 5.09
N CYS A 127 -20.37 12.21 3.97
CA CYS A 127 -20.68 12.74 2.65
C CYS A 127 -22.14 12.48 2.25
N ILE A 128 -22.69 11.31 2.58
CA ILE A 128 -24.10 10.99 2.35
C ILE A 128 -24.99 11.89 3.20
N LEU A 129 -24.68 12.07 4.49
CA LEU A 129 -25.45 12.91 5.39
C LEU A 129 -25.46 14.38 4.94
N ILE A 130 -24.28 14.94 4.65
CA ILE A 130 -24.16 16.31 4.13
C ILE A 130 -24.88 16.43 2.79
N GLY A 131 -24.70 15.46 1.89
CA GLY A 131 -25.36 15.44 0.60
C GLY A 131 -26.89 15.40 0.72
N ALA A 132 -27.42 14.63 1.68
CA ALA A 132 -28.84 14.56 1.98
C ALA A 132 -29.37 15.89 2.53
N ILE A 133 -28.66 16.51 3.48
CA ILE A 133 -29.03 17.83 4.02
C ILE A 133 -29.09 18.86 2.89
N LEU A 134 -28.07 18.92 2.03
CA LEU A 134 -28.03 19.84 0.88
C LEU A 134 -29.15 19.57 -0.13
N TYR A 135 -29.47 18.30 -0.37
CA TYR A 135 -30.53 17.89 -1.28
C TYR A 135 -31.93 18.30 -0.80
N PHE A 136 -32.20 18.16 0.50
CA PHE A 136 -33.50 18.47 1.10
C PHE A 136 -33.64 19.93 1.53
N THR A 137 -32.58 20.74 1.48
CA THR A 137 -32.65 22.17 1.80
C THR A 137 -33.20 22.94 0.59
N PRO A 138 -34.41 23.54 0.66
CA PRO A 138 -35.13 24.08 -0.50
C PRO A 138 -34.63 25.48 -0.96
N THR A 139 -33.39 25.86 -0.65
CA THR A 139 -32.92 27.23 -0.82
C THR A 139 -32.34 27.54 -2.21
N SER A 140 -31.88 26.56 -2.99
CA SER A 140 -31.52 26.74 -4.41
C SER A 140 -31.37 25.43 -5.19
N ASN A 141 -31.60 25.47 -6.51
CA ASN A 141 -31.33 24.34 -7.40
C ASN A 141 -29.85 23.92 -7.43
N ASP A 142 -28.91 24.84 -7.17
CA ASP A 142 -27.47 24.54 -7.13
C ASP A 142 -27.11 23.67 -5.93
N LEU A 143 -27.68 23.95 -4.75
CA LEU A 143 -27.48 23.12 -3.55
C LEU A 143 -28.03 21.71 -3.74
N LYS A 144 -29.18 21.58 -4.40
CA LYS A 144 -29.77 20.29 -4.74
C LYS A 144 -28.84 19.47 -5.65
N ALA A 145 -28.29 20.09 -6.70
CA ALA A 145 -27.37 19.43 -7.63
C ALA A 145 -26.06 19.01 -6.95
N ARG A 146 -25.49 19.87 -6.10
CA ARG A 146 -24.29 19.55 -5.29
C ARG A 146 -24.55 18.41 -4.32
N GLY A 147 -25.69 18.42 -3.64
CA GLY A 147 -26.12 17.34 -2.75
C GLY A 147 -26.23 16.00 -3.47
N GLN A 148 -26.89 15.96 -4.63
CA GLN A 148 -26.98 14.76 -5.47
C GLN A 148 -25.61 14.25 -5.90
N SER A 149 -24.73 15.13 -6.38
CA SER A 149 -23.37 14.76 -6.78
C SER A 149 -22.59 14.14 -5.63
N LEU A 150 -22.69 14.70 -4.42
CA LEU A 150 -21.97 14.20 -3.25
C LEU A 150 -22.46 12.81 -2.82
N ILE A 151 -23.80 12.61 -2.80
CA ILE A 151 -24.40 11.29 -2.50
C ILE A 151 -23.95 10.24 -3.52
N VAL A 152 -24.04 10.55 -4.81
CA VAL A 152 -23.69 9.60 -5.88
C VAL A 152 -22.20 9.22 -5.80
N ARG A 153 -21.31 10.20 -5.60
CA ARG A 153 -19.87 9.94 -5.47
C ARG A 153 -19.55 9.11 -4.24
N ALA A 154 -20.21 9.35 -3.11
CA ALA A 154 -20.05 8.54 -1.90
C ALA A 154 -20.56 7.09 -2.11
N LEU A 155 -21.69 6.91 -2.80
CA LEU A 155 -22.23 5.57 -3.11
C LEU A 155 -21.31 4.74 -4.02
N ILE A 156 -20.51 5.37 -4.88
CA ILE A 156 -19.52 4.67 -5.72
C ILE A 156 -18.44 3.98 -4.86
N LEU A 157 -18.10 4.55 -3.70
CA LEU A 157 -17.10 3.97 -2.79
C LEU A 157 -17.65 2.76 -2.01
N ALA A 158 -18.96 2.69 -1.77
CA ALA A 158 -19.60 1.64 -0.99
C ALA A 158 -19.27 0.19 -1.41
N PRO A 159 -19.40 -0.22 -2.70
CA PRO A 159 -19.06 -1.59 -3.10
C PRO A 159 -17.58 -1.93 -2.88
N VAL A 160 -16.69 -0.94 -2.98
CA VAL A 160 -15.26 -1.12 -2.72
C VAL A 160 -15.00 -1.34 -1.23
N LEU A 161 -15.62 -0.55 -0.35
CA LEU A 161 -15.50 -0.75 1.10
C LEU A 161 -16.09 -2.09 1.53
N VAL A 162 -17.27 -2.47 0.99
CA VAL A 162 -17.89 -3.78 1.27
C VAL A 162 -16.96 -4.92 0.85
N PHE A 163 -16.32 -4.83 -0.31
CA PHE A 163 -15.32 -5.82 -0.73
C PHE A 163 -14.22 -6.00 0.32
N PHE A 164 -13.67 -4.90 0.85
CA PHE A 164 -12.63 -4.99 1.89
C PHE A 164 -13.13 -5.54 3.23
N HIS A 165 -14.40 -5.33 3.58
CA HIS A 165 -15.00 -5.96 4.77
C HIS A 165 -15.20 -7.46 4.62
N LEU A 166 -15.47 -7.92 3.40
CA LEU A 166 -15.68 -9.33 3.09
C LEU A 166 -14.37 -10.08 2.85
N SER A 167 -13.34 -9.40 2.34
CA SER A 167 -12.05 -10.02 1.99
C SER A 167 -11.38 -10.84 3.10
N PRO A 168 -11.46 -10.49 4.41
CA PRO A 168 -10.84 -11.29 5.46
C PRO A 168 -11.56 -12.63 5.70
N TRP A 169 -12.79 -12.78 5.19
CA TRP A 169 -13.62 -13.98 5.34
C TRP A 169 -13.57 -14.91 4.12
N LEU A 170 -12.92 -14.49 3.04
CA LEU A 170 -12.73 -15.24 1.79
C LEU A 170 -11.35 -15.92 1.79
#